data_AF-A0A8T7LBU2-F1
#
_entry.id   AF-A0A8T7LBU2-F1
#
_cell.length_a   1.000
_cell.length_b   1.000
_cell.length_c   1.000
_cell.angle_alpha   90.00
_cell.angle_beta   90.00
_cell.angle_gamma   90.00
#
_symmetry.space_group_name_H-M   'P 1'
#
loop_
_entity.id
_entity.type
_entity.pdbx_description
1 polymer ?
#
loop_
_entity_poly.entity_id
_entity_poly.type
_entity_poly.pdbx_seq_one_letter_code
_entity_poly.pdbx_strand_id
1 'polypeptide(L)'
;MRKLIVVCLLAVLALGAVPALATPQSELTALAAYYPPQSPLFAAMRTDDAYIEELDAVLAGILRKLPEGVVPPGFSLRSALNLLVAETGAADFDAAVRPWLGDTVAIGFLSLEDMSDSLQEVVIAAQITDRAAAAAFWKYLLDRTNSTYGEITDSAYTFYTMDAEAPEEGGLLIADDVMLLGVGDLRAMLLTREARLNQYPAFADTMALLPADRYNAVIYMDAAAIARATPDAEMAAGFVGTQGIGLTILDGRSLVIDAVSMAGETSLESLGFNLGGLTPVDPAFAASIPADASLVTHAANPRALYDAVIGLARVSAPNAEEFEKNLQQIEFAVRGFTGLELEEDILSWLNGDFAVFVTINNDTIQQAIQQTMAGQPSLVDTLPVEVGLVVEATDAAKAQALSAALGKALAQFTQQEEDVTVSQEQIAGVDVTVLSAKAEMAPDMALPLDVVIGANDRVFVIATRKAAAAILEGAPGLDSAPAFNQAARYLLPNASSVWYMDSNGFSSVFTITTLVILGPSIQNVFDEIVAGLESEAVATLSPAEEQRRREELQRQQQEQAERTQAVLAFLNTFMTSATISTENLDSGARVRLVLTLAE
;
A
#
# COMPACT_ATOMS: atom_id res chain seq x y z
N MET A 1 -8.49 19.07 13.85
CA MET A 1 -7.87 17.77 13.47
C MET A 1 -8.72 16.96 12.49
N ARG A 2 -9.95 16.50 12.78
CA ARG A 2 -10.76 15.65 11.83
C ARG A 2 -10.93 16.24 10.41
N LYS A 3 -11.26 17.53 10.30
CA LYS A 3 -11.36 18.22 9.00
C LYS A 3 -10.00 18.35 8.29
N LEU A 4 -8.91 18.40 9.05
CA LEU A 4 -7.56 18.55 8.54
C LEU A 4 -7.01 17.22 7.99
N ILE A 5 -7.34 16.09 8.62
CA ILE A 5 -7.00 14.75 8.10
C ILE A 5 -7.77 14.45 6.81
N VAL A 6 -9.06 14.77 6.74
CA VAL A 6 -9.84 14.61 5.49
C VAL A 6 -9.32 15.52 4.39
N VAL A 7 -8.90 16.75 4.71
CA VAL A 7 -8.27 17.66 3.74
C VAL A 7 -6.88 17.20 3.33
N CYS A 8 -6.05 16.65 4.22
CA CYS A 8 -4.76 16.07 3.85
C CYS A 8 -4.93 14.79 3.02
N LEU A 9 -5.90 13.94 3.34
CA LEU A 9 -6.21 12.74 2.55
C LEU A 9 -6.77 13.14 1.18
N LEU A 10 -7.66 14.14 1.12
CA LEU A 10 -8.15 14.73 -0.13
C LEU A 10 -7.03 15.45 -0.88
N ALA A 11 -6.05 16.05 -0.22
CA ALA A 11 -4.89 16.66 -0.85
C ALA A 11 -4.01 15.57 -1.45
N VAL A 12 -3.67 14.51 -0.70
CA VAL A 12 -2.92 13.34 -1.19
C VAL A 12 -3.64 12.65 -2.35
N LEU A 13 -4.97 12.54 -2.30
CA LEU A 13 -5.79 12.06 -3.41
C LEU A 13 -5.88 13.08 -4.56
N ALA A 14 -5.85 14.37 -4.27
CA ALA A 14 -5.83 15.43 -5.26
C ALA A 14 -4.52 15.49 -6.01
N LEU A 15 -3.36 15.14 -5.40
CA LEU A 15 -2.04 15.04 -6.03
C LEU A 15 -1.99 14.13 -7.28
N GLY A 16 -3.11 13.48 -7.65
CA GLY A 16 -3.21 12.26 -8.43
C GLY A 16 -4.11 12.20 -9.69
N ALA A 17 -4.56 13.30 -10.31
CA ALA A 17 -5.26 13.19 -11.61
C ALA A 17 -5.04 14.35 -12.60
N VAL A 18 -5.08 13.98 -13.90
CA VAL A 18 -4.98 14.79 -15.13
C VAL A 18 -3.53 15.08 -15.64
N PRO A 19 -3.26 15.17 -16.97
CA PRO A 19 -1.90 15.09 -17.52
C PRO A 19 -1.32 16.47 -17.86
N ALA A 20 -0.65 17.11 -16.91
CA ALA A 20 0.57 17.83 -17.27
C ALA A 20 1.62 16.77 -17.50
N LEU A 21 2.54 17.12 -18.38
CA LEU A 21 3.80 16.41 -18.46
C LEU A 21 4.48 16.56 -17.09
N ALA A 22 4.41 15.52 -16.25
CA ALA A 22 5.08 15.44 -14.94
C ALA A 22 6.53 15.95 -15.05
N THR A 23 7.16 16.46 -13.99
CA THR A 23 8.48 17.07 -14.17
C THR A 23 9.56 15.96 -14.20
N PRO A 24 10.59 16.04 -15.08
CA PRO A 24 11.72 15.13 -15.00
C PRO A 24 12.25 15.08 -13.57
N GLN A 25 12.50 13.88 -13.06
CA GLN A 25 12.90 13.71 -11.66
C GLN A 25 14.11 14.57 -11.28
N SER A 26 15.07 14.77 -12.18
CA SER A 26 16.26 15.60 -11.95
C SER A 26 15.93 17.09 -11.76
N GLU A 27 14.88 17.59 -12.41
CA GLU A 27 14.41 18.96 -12.23
C GLU A 27 13.64 19.10 -10.91
N LEU A 28 12.77 18.14 -10.60
CA LEU A 28 11.98 18.14 -9.36
C LEU A 28 12.86 18.01 -8.11
N THR A 29 13.96 17.28 -8.19
CA THR A 29 14.94 17.13 -7.10
C THR A 29 16.02 18.20 -7.09
N ALA A 30 15.98 19.21 -7.98
CA ALA A 30 17.02 20.23 -8.07
C ALA A 30 17.20 21.01 -6.75
N LEU A 31 16.11 21.24 -6.00
CA LEU A 31 16.15 21.92 -4.70
C LEU A 31 16.88 21.12 -3.61
N ALA A 32 17.13 19.82 -3.79
CA ALA A 32 18.00 19.04 -2.89
C ALA A 32 19.44 19.58 -2.85
N ALA A 33 19.83 20.43 -3.80
CA ALA A 33 21.10 21.16 -3.78
C ALA A 33 21.27 22.10 -2.57
N TYR A 34 20.18 22.49 -1.91
CA TYR A 34 20.19 23.39 -0.77
C TYR A 34 20.12 22.66 0.57
N TYR A 35 20.09 21.33 0.59
CA TYR A 35 20.02 20.53 1.81
C TYR A 35 21.37 19.86 2.11
N PRO A 36 21.74 19.70 3.39
CA PRO A 36 22.92 18.93 3.79
C PRO A 36 22.90 17.48 3.25
N PRO A 37 24.06 16.85 2.99
CA PRO A 37 24.14 15.46 2.52
C PRO A 37 23.40 14.46 3.40
N GLN A 38 23.46 14.67 4.72
CA GLN A 38 22.86 13.80 5.73
C GLN A 38 21.42 14.15 6.09
N SER A 39 20.73 14.97 5.28
CA SER A 39 19.32 15.28 5.51
C SER A 39 18.48 13.99 5.57
N PRO A 40 17.83 13.68 6.70
CA PRO A 40 17.11 12.42 6.90
C PRO A 40 15.82 12.34 6.10
N LEU A 41 15.26 13.49 5.71
CA LEU A 41 14.02 13.59 4.95
C LEU A 41 14.10 14.78 4.01
N PHE A 42 13.69 14.56 2.76
CA PHE A 42 13.50 15.57 1.74
C PHE A 42 12.24 15.24 0.95
N ALA A 43 11.37 16.20 0.72
CA ALA A 43 10.22 16.06 -0.15
C ALA A 43 10.14 17.26 -1.08
N ALA A 44 9.88 17.02 -2.36
CA ALA A 44 9.67 18.07 -3.36
C ALA A 44 8.38 17.81 -4.12
N MET A 45 7.70 18.87 -4.51
CA MET A 45 6.49 18.81 -5.33
C MET A 45 6.43 19.97 -6.31
N ARG A 46 5.72 19.73 -7.42
CA ARG A 46 5.44 20.76 -8.41
C ARG A 46 4.55 21.87 -7.84
N THR A 47 4.73 23.08 -8.33
CA THR A 47 3.92 24.27 -8.01
C THR A 47 3.51 25.07 -9.23
N ASP A 48 3.75 24.55 -10.44
CA ASP A 48 3.39 25.20 -11.70
C ASP A 48 1.86 25.25 -11.92
N ASP A 49 1.42 26.15 -12.80
CA ASP A 49 0.00 26.41 -13.02
C ASP A 49 -0.74 25.20 -13.59
N ALA A 50 -0.11 24.43 -14.48
CA ALA A 50 -0.71 23.23 -15.06
C ALA A 50 -0.97 22.20 -13.95
N TYR A 51 0.02 21.99 -13.07
CA TYR A 51 -0.17 21.13 -11.91
C TYR A 51 -1.31 21.60 -11.00
N ILE A 52 -1.41 22.89 -10.66
CA ILE A 52 -2.50 23.40 -9.83
C ILE A 52 -3.87 23.20 -10.49
N GLU A 53 -3.98 23.47 -11.79
CA GLU A 53 -5.19 23.26 -12.58
C GLU A 53 -5.61 21.77 -12.62
N GLU A 54 -4.62 20.87 -12.68
CA GLU A 54 -4.84 19.43 -12.60
C GLU A 54 -5.42 19.04 -11.25
N LEU A 55 -4.77 19.44 -10.14
CA LEU A 55 -5.25 19.18 -8.78
C LEU A 55 -6.70 19.66 -8.60
N ASP A 56 -7.03 20.83 -9.16
CA ASP A 56 -8.38 21.37 -9.17
C ASP A 56 -9.37 20.51 -9.96
N ALA A 57 -8.96 19.97 -11.11
CA ALA A 57 -9.79 19.06 -11.91
C ALA A 57 -10.06 17.74 -11.18
N VAL A 58 -9.05 17.17 -10.50
CA VAL A 58 -9.20 15.98 -9.64
C VAL A 58 -10.20 16.26 -8.54
N LEU A 59 -9.96 17.33 -7.79
CA LEU A 59 -10.81 17.74 -6.68
C LEU A 59 -12.22 17.91 -7.20
N ALA A 60 -12.44 18.62 -8.30
CA ALA A 60 -13.77 18.79 -8.87
C ALA A 60 -14.45 17.45 -9.23
N GLY A 61 -13.71 16.46 -9.72
CA GLY A 61 -14.20 15.10 -9.97
C GLY A 61 -14.61 14.38 -8.68
N ILE A 62 -13.75 14.43 -7.66
CA ILE A 62 -14.01 13.86 -6.32
C ILE A 62 -15.23 14.53 -5.66
N LEU A 63 -15.26 15.86 -5.66
CA LEU A 63 -16.31 16.68 -5.05
C LEU A 63 -17.67 16.44 -5.70
N ARG A 64 -17.72 16.17 -7.01
CA ARG A 64 -18.99 15.87 -7.72
C ARG A 64 -19.65 14.57 -7.28
N LYS A 65 -18.90 13.59 -6.76
CA LYS A 65 -19.50 12.35 -6.23
C LYS A 65 -19.65 12.35 -4.70
N LEU A 66 -19.16 13.38 -4.00
CA LEU A 66 -19.42 13.55 -2.57
C LEU A 66 -20.87 13.99 -2.34
N PRO A 67 -21.52 13.55 -1.23
CA PRO A 67 -22.81 14.07 -0.82
C PRO A 67 -22.78 15.60 -0.65
N GLU A 68 -23.88 16.27 -1.02
CA GLU A 68 -24.01 17.72 -0.85
C GLU A 68 -23.75 18.13 0.61
N GLY A 69 -22.98 19.21 0.81
CA GLY A 69 -22.69 19.78 2.13
C GLY A 69 -21.46 19.23 2.85
N VAL A 70 -20.79 18.19 2.33
CA VAL A 70 -19.51 17.70 2.90
C VAL A 70 -18.39 18.73 2.67
N VAL A 71 -18.36 19.34 1.49
CA VAL A 71 -17.38 20.35 1.10
C VAL A 71 -18.12 21.60 0.62
N PRO A 72 -17.64 22.82 0.95
CA PRO A 72 -18.24 24.04 0.43
C PRO A 72 -18.32 24.02 -1.10
N PRO A 73 -19.45 24.47 -1.70
CA PRO A 73 -19.57 24.55 -3.15
C PRO A 73 -18.49 25.47 -3.72
N GLY A 74 -17.83 25.02 -4.80
CA GLY A 74 -16.75 25.75 -5.45
C GLY A 74 -15.38 25.62 -4.77
N PHE A 75 -15.22 24.71 -3.80
CA PHE A 75 -13.90 24.42 -3.24
C PHE A 75 -12.94 23.91 -4.33
N SER A 76 -11.77 24.53 -4.37
CA SER A 76 -10.63 24.24 -5.23
C SER A 76 -9.34 24.48 -4.42
N LEU A 77 -8.24 23.85 -4.82
CA LEU A 77 -6.92 24.18 -4.29
C LEU A 77 -6.63 25.67 -4.48
N ARG A 78 -6.93 26.23 -5.66
CA ARG A 78 -6.75 27.67 -5.92
C ARG A 78 -7.56 28.53 -4.95
N SER A 79 -8.80 28.15 -4.63
CA SER A 79 -9.60 28.86 -3.61
C SER A 79 -8.99 28.77 -2.21
N ALA A 80 -8.38 27.63 -1.85
CA ALA A 80 -7.71 27.45 -0.57
C ALA A 80 -6.41 28.28 -0.49
N LEU A 81 -5.62 28.31 -1.57
CA LEU A 81 -4.44 29.16 -1.68
C LEU A 81 -4.81 30.65 -1.62
N ASN A 82 -5.90 31.05 -2.31
CA ASN A 82 -6.43 32.41 -2.23
C ASN A 82 -6.84 32.78 -0.81
N LEU A 83 -7.45 31.86 -0.06
CA LEU A 83 -7.81 32.10 1.33
C LEU A 83 -6.57 32.33 2.20
N LEU A 84 -5.53 31.52 2.03
CA LEU A 84 -4.26 31.68 2.76
C LEU A 84 -3.59 33.02 2.45
N VAL A 85 -3.57 33.42 1.17
CA VAL A 85 -3.01 34.71 0.75
C VAL A 85 -3.87 35.89 1.23
N ALA A 86 -5.20 35.75 1.25
CA ALA A 86 -6.10 36.79 1.73
C ALA A 86 -5.92 37.10 3.22
N GLU A 87 -5.53 36.13 4.05
CA GLU A 87 -5.20 36.36 5.46
C GLU A 87 -4.01 37.32 5.64
N THR A 88 -3.13 37.39 4.64
CA THR A 88 -2.05 38.36 4.59
C THR A 88 -2.49 39.76 4.12
N GLY A 89 -3.70 39.85 3.58
CA GLY A 89 -4.31 41.03 2.97
C GLY A 89 -3.74 41.41 1.60
N ALA A 90 -3.02 40.50 0.95
CA ALA A 90 -2.86 40.48 -0.49
C ALA A 90 -4.20 40.13 -1.19
N ALA A 91 -4.32 40.45 -2.49
CA ALA A 91 -5.56 40.29 -3.24
C ALA A 91 -5.95 38.82 -3.45
N ASP A 92 -5.07 38.06 -4.09
CA ASP A 92 -5.20 36.62 -4.36
C ASP A 92 -3.82 36.00 -4.65
N PHE A 93 -3.76 34.67 -4.74
CA PHE A 93 -2.52 33.91 -4.96
C PHE A 93 -1.90 34.19 -6.34
N ASP A 94 -2.72 34.39 -7.36
CA ASP A 94 -2.27 34.58 -8.74
C ASP A 94 -1.62 35.95 -8.95
N ALA A 95 -2.11 36.98 -8.28
CA ALA A 95 -1.53 38.32 -8.33
C ALA A 95 -0.36 38.50 -7.37
N ALA A 96 -0.36 37.83 -6.22
CA ALA A 96 0.61 38.10 -5.16
C ALA A 96 1.77 37.12 -5.06
N VAL A 97 1.56 35.85 -5.44
CA VAL A 97 2.54 34.76 -5.24
C VAL A 97 3.04 34.20 -6.57
N ARG A 98 2.15 33.84 -7.49
CA ARG A 98 2.52 33.27 -8.80
C ARG A 98 3.52 34.10 -9.62
N PRO A 99 3.55 35.45 -9.59
CA PRO A 99 4.49 36.21 -10.42
C PRO A 99 5.97 35.98 -10.10
N TRP A 100 6.28 35.48 -8.89
CA TRP A 100 7.64 35.22 -8.46
C TRP A 100 7.89 33.77 -8.05
N LEU A 101 6.85 32.98 -7.78
CA LEU A 101 6.98 31.56 -7.44
C LEU A 101 7.34 30.74 -8.69
N GLY A 102 8.34 29.88 -8.57
CA GLY A 102 8.72 28.92 -9.60
C GLY A 102 7.82 27.68 -9.65
N ASP A 103 8.38 26.62 -10.22
CA ASP A 103 7.63 25.41 -10.57
C ASP A 103 7.84 24.29 -9.55
N THR A 104 8.70 24.47 -8.55
CA THR A 104 8.96 23.47 -7.51
C THR A 104 9.09 24.11 -6.12
N VAL A 105 8.52 23.43 -5.13
CA VAL A 105 8.79 23.66 -3.71
C VAL A 105 9.29 22.37 -3.09
N ALA A 106 10.19 22.49 -2.13
CA ALA A 106 10.73 21.40 -1.34
C ALA A 106 10.69 21.72 0.15
N ILE A 107 10.61 20.67 0.95
CA ILE A 107 10.73 20.68 2.41
C ILE A 107 11.71 19.59 2.80
N GLY A 108 12.56 19.85 3.78
CA GLY A 108 13.46 18.83 4.28
C GLY A 108 13.91 19.13 5.69
N PHE A 109 14.37 18.07 6.35
CA PHE A 109 14.92 18.12 7.69
C PHE A 109 16.44 18.22 7.59
N LEU A 110 17.06 19.07 8.39
CA LEU A 110 18.51 19.23 8.40
C LEU A 110 19.20 18.14 9.23
N SER A 111 18.58 17.73 10.33
CA SER A 111 19.06 16.69 11.25
C SER A 111 17.86 16.07 12.01
N LEU A 112 18.16 15.05 12.82
CA LEU A 112 17.21 14.37 13.72
C LEU A 112 17.56 14.59 15.20
N GLU A 113 18.71 15.21 15.50
CA GLU A 113 19.26 15.29 16.87
C GLU A 113 18.30 15.99 17.85
N ASP A 114 17.48 16.93 17.36
CA ASP A 114 16.60 17.78 18.19
C ASP A 114 15.09 17.55 17.95
N MET A 115 14.69 16.46 17.30
CA MET A 115 13.27 16.19 16.99
C MET A 115 12.36 16.08 18.22
N SER A 116 12.90 15.81 19.42
CA SER A 116 12.08 15.62 20.63
C SER A 116 11.49 16.92 21.18
N ASP A 117 12.16 18.07 20.97
CA ASP A 117 11.86 19.28 21.74
C ASP A 117 11.30 20.43 20.90
N SER A 118 11.46 20.42 19.56
CA SER A 118 10.79 21.38 18.66
C SER A 118 10.98 21.08 17.16
N LEU A 119 10.16 21.68 16.28
CA LEU A 119 10.31 21.63 14.80
C LEU A 119 11.54 22.42 14.28
N GLN A 120 12.61 22.50 15.07
CA GLN A 120 13.73 23.44 14.92
C GLN A 120 14.74 23.10 13.81
N GLU A 121 14.46 22.13 12.94
CA GLU A 121 15.39 21.75 11.86
C GLU A 121 14.71 21.55 10.50
N VAL A 122 13.57 22.22 10.25
CA VAL A 122 12.87 22.15 8.97
C VAL A 122 13.22 23.34 8.09
N VAL A 123 13.62 23.07 6.84
CA VAL A 123 13.82 24.10 5.81
C VAL A 123 12.88 23.85 4.64
N ILE A 124 12.17 24.90 4.25
CA ILE A 124 11.38 24.99 3.03
C ILE A 124 12.21 25.73 1.99
N ALA A 125 12.46 25.10 0.86
CA ALA A 125 13.06 25.73 -0.31
C ALA A 125 11.97 25.90 -1.38
N ALA A 126 11.82 27.09 -1.95
CA ALA A 126 10.96 27.31 -3.10
C ALA A 126 11.79 27.85 -4.25
N GLN A 127 11.63 27.29 -5.44
CA GLN A 127 12.15 27.90 -6.65
C GLN A 127 11.45 29.25 -6.83
N ILE A 128 12.20 30.26 -7.28
CA ILE A 128 11.65 31.58 -7.62
C ILE A 128 12.11 32.03 -8.99
N THR A 129 11.30 32.86 -9.63
CA THR A 129 11.56 33.41 -10.98
C THR A 129 11.89 34.90 -10.94
N ASP A 130 11.50 35.62 -9.88
CA ASP A 130 11.77 37.04 -9.67
C ASP A 130 12.10 37.32 -8.19
N ARG A 131 13.40 37.47 -7.90
CA ARG A 131 13.91 37.82 -6.57
C ARG A 131 13.33 39.12 -6.02
N ALA A 132 13.18 40.15 -6.86
CA ALA A 132 12.74 41.46 -6.40
C ALA A 132 11.26 41.42 -6.01
N ALA A 133 10.43 40.75 -6.80
CA ALA A 133 9.02 40.54 -6.49
C ALA A 133 8.83 39.65 -5.24
N ALA A 134 9.61 38.58 -5.10
CA ALA A 134 9.59 37.73 -3.89
C ALA A 134 9.98 38.54 -2.63
N ALA A 135 11.07 39.32 -2.69
CA ALA A 135 11.51 40.14 -1.58
C ALA A 135 10.50 41.24 -1.21
N ALA A 136 9.88 41.88 -2.21
CA ALA A 136 8.84 42.88 -1.97
C ALA A 136 7.60 42.27 -1.29
N PHE A 137 7.18 41.09 -1.74
CA PHE A 137 6.06 40.36 -1.13
C PHE A 137 6.32 40.04 0.34
N TRP A 138 7.46 39.40 0.65
CA TRP A 138 7.76 39.01 2.02
C TRP A 138 8.05 40.19 2.94
N LYS A 139 8.72 41.24 2.44
CA LYS A 139 8.90 42.47 3.20
C LYS A 139 7.55 43.08 3.59
N TYR A 140 6.59 43.13 2.65
CA TYR A 140 5.24 43.59 2.94
C TYR A 140 4.56 42.76 4.05
N LEU A 141 4.76 41.43 4.04
CA LEU A 141 4.23 40.55 5.09
C LEU A 141 4.86 40.84 6.46
N LEU A 142 6.18 40.93 6.53
CA LEU A 142 6.91 41.18 7.78
C LEU A 142 6.59 42.57 8.36
N ASP A 143 6.46 43.59 7.50
CA ASP A 143 6.05 44.93 7.93
C ASP A 143 4.63 44.92 8.53
N ARG A 144 3.74 44.01 8.10
CA ARG A 144 2.36 43.89 8.62
C ARG A 144 2.24 43.16 9.94
N THR A 145 3.10 42.17 10.21
CA THR A 145 3.03 41.42 11.47
C THR A 145 3.51 42.25 12.66
N ASN A 146 4.07 43.45 12.41
CA ASN A 146 4.67 44.32 13.43
C ASN A 146 5.78 43.60 14.23
N SER A 147 6.40 42.60 13.61
CA SER A 147 7.55 41.88 14.14
C SER A 147 8.79 42.71 13.91
N THR A 148 9.65 42.84 14.91
CA THR A 148 11.01 43.34 14.68
C THR A 148 11.80 42.28 13.94
N TYR A 149 12.36 42.63 12.78
CA TYR A 149 13.17 41.70 11.99
C TYR A 149 14.46 42.42 11.55
N GLY A 150 15.54 41.66 11.41
CA GLY A 150 16.78 42.15 10.81
C GLY A 150 16.76 41.94 9.30
N GLU A 151 17.35 42.87 8.54
CA GLU A 151 17.46 42.75 7.08
C GLU A 151 18.93 42.90 6.66
N ILE A 152 19.45 41.89 5.97
CA ILE A 152 20.78 41.90 5.37
C ILE A 152 20.60 41.79 3.86
N THR A 153 21.05 42.82 3.12
CA THR A 153 21.04 42.81 1.66
C THR A 153 22.46 42.64 1.14
N ASP A 154 22.69 41.57 0.39
CA ASP A 154 23.89 41.33 -0.40
C ASP A 154 23.54 41.32 -1.89
N SER A 155 24.57 41.49 -2.73
CA SER A 155 24.46 41.26 -4.17
C SER A 155 23.86 39.89 -4.52
N ALA A 156 24.16 38.84 -3.75
CA ALA A 156 23.73 37.47 -4.03
C ALA A 156 22.41 37.05 -3.37
N TYR A 157 22.01 37.71 -2.27
CA TYR A 157 20.77 37.36 -1.55
C TYR A 157 20.25 38.49 -0.66
N THR A 158 18.99 38.41 -0.27
CA THR A 158 18.39 39.22 0.79
C THR A 158 17.98 38.27 1.92
N PHE A 159 18.40 38.56 3.15
CA PHE A 159 18.12 37.72 4.32
C PHE A 159 17.36 38.51 5.39
N TYR A 160 16.17 38.04 5.73
CA TYR A 160 15.34 38.53 6.82
C TYR A 160 15.48 37.59 8.00
N THR A 161 16.03 38.07 9.12
CA THR A 161 16.13 37.29 10.36
C THR A 161 15.00 37.66 11.32
N MET A 162 14.36 36.65 11.90
CA MET A 162 13.24 36.84 12.84
C MET A 162 13.73 37.31 14.22
N ASP A 163 14.98 37.01 14.58
CA ASP A 163 15.66 37.55 15.75
C ASP A 163 17.00 38.19 15.33
N ALA A 164 17.06 39.51 15.38
CA ALA A 164 18.28 40.25 15.03
C ALA A 164 19.46 39.96 15.97
N GLU A 165 19.21 39.49 17.19
CA GLU A 165 20.23 39.12 18.17
C GLU A 165 20.68 37.65 18.03
N ALA A 166 19.86 36.79 17.41
CA ALA A 166 20.11 35.36 17.23
C ALA A 166 19.82 34.91 15.77
N PRO A 167 20.62 35.35 14.78
CA PRO A 167 20.37 35.09 13.36
C PRO A 167 20.40 33.60 12.97
N GLU A 168 20.99 32.75 13.80
CA GLU A 168 21.00 31.29 13.71
C GLU A 168 19.65 30.63 14.04
N GLU A 169 18.73 31.33 14.71
CA GLU A 169 17.40 30.81 15.07
C GLU A 169 16.43 30.76 13.88
N GLY A 170 16.89 31.16 12.69
CA GLY A 170 16.15 31.05 11.44
C GLY A 170 15.78 32.38 10.81
N GLY A 171 15.21 32.26 9.62
CA GLY A 171 14.81 33.41 8.83
C GLY A 171 14.31 33.03 7.45
N LEU A 172 14.28 34.05 6.60
CA LEU A 172 13.89 33.97 5.21
C LEU A 172 15.02 34.51 4.36
N LEU A 173 15.62 33.65 3.55
CA LEU A 173 16.65 34.00 2.58
C LEU A 173 16.08 33.97 1.17
N ILE A 174 16.33 35.00 0.37
CA ILE A 174 15.88 35.11 -1.01
C ILE A 174 17.09 35.38 -1.90
N ALA A 175 17.49 34.38 -2.67
CA ALA A 175 18.54 34.46 -3.69
C ALA A 175 17.92 34.69 -5.08
N ASP A 176 18.70 34.52 -6.16
CA ASP A 176 18.21 34.80 -7.52
C ASP A 176 17.24 33.73 -8.04
N ASP A 177 17.43 32.47 -7.65
CA ASP A 177 16.67 31.30 -8.14
C ASP A 177 15.95 30.52 -7.03
N VAL A 178 16.21 30.83 -5.76
CA VAL A 178 15.64 30.12 -4.61
C VAL A 178 15.25 31.08 -3.49
N MET A 179 14.18 30.73 -2.81
CA MET A 179 13.81 31.23 -1.49
C MET A 179 13.95 30.10 -0.46
N LEU A 180 14.65 30.35 0.64
CA LEU A 180 14.77 29.43 1.78
C LEU A 180 14.04 30.03 2.98
N LEU A 181 13.17 29.26 3.61
CA LEU A 181 12.49 29.61 4.85
C LEU A 181 12.73 28.49 5.86
N GLY A 182 13.26 28.82 7.02
CA GLY A 182 13.52 27.81 8.05
C GLY A 182 14.45 28.31 9.12
N VAL A 183 15.04 27.34 9.79
CA VAL A 183 15.82 27.45 11.02
C VAL A 183 17.25 26.98 10.73
N GLY A 184 18.23 27.50 11.48
CA GLY A 184 19.66 27.29 11.20
C GLY A 184 20.28 28.34 10.27
N ASP A 185 21.57 28.15 9.92
CA ASP A 185 22.32 29.08 9.10
C ASP A 185 21.99 28.92 7.59
N LEU A 186 20.85 29.49 7.17
CA LEU A 186 20.41 29.48 5.77
C LEU A 186 21.44 30.12 4.82
N ARG A 187 22.28 31.04 5.32
CA ARG A 187 23.34 31.66 4.50
C ARG A 187 24.46 30.66 4.25
N ALA A 188 24.86 29.90 5.27
CA ALA A 188 25.79 28.79 5.07
C ALA A 188 25.22 27.81 4.03
N MET A 189 23.96 27.39 4.15
CA MET A 189 23.33 26.49 3.16
C MET A 189 23.42 27.03 1.71
N LEU A 190 23.26 28.34 1.50
CA LEU A 190 23.41 28.96 0.18
C LEU A 190 24.87 29.04 -0.30
N LEU A 191 25.78 29.42 0.60
CA LEU A 191 27.16 29.81 0.29
C LEU A 191 28.15 28.65 0.34
N THR A 192 28.00 27.73 1.31
CA THR A 192 28.86 26.55 1.49
C THR A 192 28.30 25.40 0.66
N ARG A 193 28.68 25.36 -0.61
CA ARG A 193 28.15 24.46 -1.63
C ARG A 193 28.86 23.11 -1.74
N GLU A 194 29.84 22.82 -0.87
CA GLU A 194 30.79 21.70 -1.06
C GLU A 194 30.20 20.31 -0.75
N ALA A 195 29.12 20.23 0.01
CA ALA A 195 28.42 18.97 0.26
C ALA A 195 26.90 19.21 0.24
N ARG A 196 26.19 18.49 -0.63
CA ARG A 196 24.75 18.67 -0.88
C ARG A 196 24.04 17.33 -0.93
N LEU A 197 22.78 17.29 -0.55
CA LEU A 197 21.96 16.08 -0.63
C LEU A 197 21.91 15.52 -2.06
N ASN A 198 21.73 16.38 -3.08
CA ASN A 198 21.70 15.92 -4.48
C ASN A 198 23.03 15.38 -5.03
N GLN A 199 24.13 15.56 -4.29
CA GLN A 199 25.46 15.00 -4.60
C GLN A 199 25.80 13.81 -3.72
N TYR A 200 24.94 13.47 -2.76
CA TYR A 200 25.13 12.34 -1.88
C TYR A 200 24.78 11.03 -2.62
N PRO A 201 25.69 10.04 -2.69
CA PRO A 201 25.44 8.82 -3.46
C PRO A 201 24.16 8.11 -3.07
N ALA A 202 23.86 7.95 -1.77
CA ALA A 202 22.65 7.26 -1.35
C ALA A 202 21.37 7.96 -1.83
N PHE A 203 21.35 9.30 -1.85
CA PHE A 203 20.24 10.07 -2.44
C PHE A 203 20.13 9.82 -3.94
N ALA A 204 21.23 10.02 -4.68
CA ALA A 204 21.25 9.89 -6.13
C ALA A 204 20.89 8.47 -6.59
N ASP A 205 21.45 7.45 -5.94
CA ASP A 205 21.21 6.03 -6.23
C ASP A 205 19.75 5.67 -5.93
N THR A 206 19.21 6.07 -4.77
CA THR A 206 17.80 5.83 -4.42
C THR A 206 16.86 6.48 -5.42
N MET A 207 17.13 7.74 -5.77
CA MET A 207 16.34 8.48 -6.73
C MET A 207 16.40 7.81 -8.11
N ALA A 208 17.58 7.37 -8.57
CA ALA A 208 17.73 6.68 -9.86
C ALA A 208 16.98 5.33 -9.94
N LEU A 209 16.61 4.73 -8.81
CA LEU A 209 15.80 3.51 -8.77
C LEU A 209 14.31 3.76 -9.00
N LEU A 210 13.81 4.99 -8.95
CA LEU A 210 12.41 5.26 -9.25
C LEU A 210 12.10 4.91 -10.73
N PRO A 211 11.05 4.11 -10.99
CA PRO A 211 10.81 3.52 -12.32
C PRO A 211 10.24 4.49 -13.37
N ALA A 212 9.59 5.58 -12.97
CA ALA A 212 9.09 6.59 -13.90
C ALA A 212 10.15 7.67 -14.12
N ASP A 213 10.19 8.22 -15.32
CA ASP A 213 11.08 9.33 -15.68
C ASP A 213 10.59 10.68 -15.13
N ARG A 214 9.30 10.78 -14.84
CA ARG A 214 8.61 12.02 -14.51
C ARG A 214 7.64 11.86 -13.34
N TYR A 215 7.75 12.76 -12.37
CA TYR A 215 6.93 12.77 -11.15
C TYR A 215 6.32 14.15 -10.86
N ASN A 216 5.23 14.16 -10.11
CA ASN A 216 4.60 15.36 -9.58
C ASN A 216 5.09 15.71 -8.18
N ALA A 217 5.42 14.69 -7.40
CA ALA A 217 6.07 14.82 -6.11
C ALA A 217 7.05 13.66 -5.89
N VAL A 218 8.11 13.94 -5.15
CA VAL A 218 9.10 12.95 -4.72
C VAL A 218 9.39 13.14 -3.24
N ILE A 219 9.65 12.03 -2.55
CA ILE A 219 10.07 11.99 -1.15
C ILE A 219 11.30 11.10 -1.10
N TYR A 220 12.36 11.59 -0.48
CA TYR A 220 13.53 10.84 -0.09
C TYR A 220 13.56 10.75 1.44
N MET A 221 13.91 9.58 1.95
CA MET A 221 14.00 9.32 3.37
C MET A 221 15.22 8.43 3.66
N ASP A 222 16.08 8.85 4.57
CA ASP A 222 17.09 7.98 5.17
C ASP A 222 16.47 7.24 6.36
N ALA A 223 15.81 6.12 6.06
CA ALA A 223 15.10 5.36 7.09
C ALA A 223 16.07 4.77 8.14
N ALA A 224 17.33 4.49 7.76
CA ALA A 224 18.37 4.07 8.70
C ALA A 224 18.71 5.19 9.69
N ALA A 225 18.87 6.43 9.22
CA ALA A 225 19.08 7.59 10.10
C ALA A 225 17.89 7.80 11.05
N ILE A 226 16.66 7.75 10.53
CA ILE A 226 15.43 7.90 11.34
C ILE A 226 15.31 6.80 12.40
N ALA A 227 15.56 5.55 12.01
CA ALA A 227 15.51 4.42 12.93
C ALA A 227 16.61 4.51 14.01
N ARG A 228 17.82 4.99 13.68
CA ARG A 228 18.89 5.23 14.67
C ARG A 228 18.56 6.34 15.67
N ALA A 229 17.79 7.34 15.25
CA ALA A 229 17.31 8.39 16.16
C ALA A 229 16.20 7.90 17.11
N THR A 230 15.64 6.70 16.88
CA THR A 230 14.56 6.12 17.69
C THR A 230 15.10 4.91 18.46
N PRO A 231 15.24 4.95 19.80
CA PRO A 231 15.87 3.89 20.59
C PRO A 231 15.28 2.48 20.36
N ASP A 232 13.97 2.38 20.13
CA ASP A 232 13.27 1.11 19.92
C ASP A 232 13.42 0.54 18.50
N ALA A 233 14.01 1.30 17.57
CA ALA A 233 14.12 0.95 16.15
C ALA A 233 15.56 0.65 15.69
N GLU A 234 16.53 0.58 16.62
CA GLU A 234 17.95 0.33 16.28
C GLU A 234 18.13 -0.97 15.49
N MET A 235 17.37 -2.02 15.83
CA MET A 235 17.38 -3.28 15.09
C MET A 235 16.83 -3.11 13.66
N ALA A 236 15.79 -2.30 13.47
CA ALA A 236 15.21 -2.03 12.15
C ALA A 236 16.18 -1.24 11.26
N ALA A 237 16.97 -0.34 11.84
CA ALA A 237 17.94 0.51 11.11
C ALA A 237 18.98 -0.30 10.32
N GLY A 238 19.30 -1.52 10.75
CA GLY A 238 20.21 -2.41 10.03
C GLY A 238 19.64 -2.94 8.71
N PHE A 239 18.30 -3.04 8.60
CA PHE A 239 17.61 -3.66 7.47
C PHE A 239 17.08 -2.67 6.45
N VAL A 240 16.68 -1.48 6.90
CA VAL A 240 16.14 -0.44 6.03
C VAL A 240 17.23 0.55 5.67
N GLY A 241 17.53 0.68 4.38
CA GLY A 241 18.42 1.72 3.88
C GLY A 241 17.67 3.02 3.62
N THR A 242 18.06 3.71 2.56
CA THR A 242 17.34 4.88 2.04
C THR A 242 16.10 4.46 1.25
N GLN A 243 15.08 5.30 1.29
CA GLN A 243 13.81 5.10 0.61
C GLN A 243 13.50 6.29 -0.30
N GLY A 244 12.91 5.99 -1.45
CA GLY A 244 12.41 6.99 -2.40
C GLY A 244 10.95 6.72 -2.70
N ILE A 245 10.12 7.75 -2.69
CA ILE A 245 8.70 7.67 -3.07
C ILE A 245 8.46 8.68 -4.17
N GLY A 246 7.99 8.24 -5.33
CA GLY A 246 7.57 9.08 -6.43
C GLY A 246 6.06 9.00 -6.62
N LEU A 247 5.41 10.14 -6.78
CA LEU A 247 3.98 10.25 -7.05
C LEU A 247 3.77 10.84 -8.44
N THR A 248 3.04 10.15 -9.31
CA THR A 248 2.74 10.61 -10.67
C THR A 248 1.36 10.16 -11.11
N ILE A 249 0.94 10.62 -12.28
CA ILE A 249 -0.36 10.34 -12.87
C ILE A 249 -0.13 9.87 -14.29
N LEU A 250 -0.65 8.70 -14.61
CA LEU A 250 -0.61 8.15 -15.95
C LEU A 250 -2.00 8.23 -16.60
N ASP A 251 -2.01 8.50 -17.90
CA ASP A 251 -3.22 8.57 -18.75
C ASP A 251 -4.35 9.46 -18.20
N GLY A 252 -4.00 10.44 -17.36
CA GLY A 252 -4.92 11.40 -16.75
C GLY A 252 -5.85 10.83 -15.66
N ARG A 253 -5.79 9.53 -15.35
CA ARG A 253 -6.72 8.88 -14.40
C ARG A 253 -6.10 7.83 -13.47
N SER A 254 -4.85 7.42 -13.71
CA SER A 254 -4.19 6.39 -12.92
C SER A 254 -3.17 7.06 -12.00
N LEU A 255 -3.49 7.17 -10.71
CA LEU A 255 -2.53 7.60 -9.69
C LEU A 255 -1.51 6.49 -9.49
N VAL A 256 -0.24 6.82 -9.69
CA VAL A 256 0.89 5.91 -9.52
C VAL A 256 1.74 6.38 -8.35
N ILE A 257 1.94 5.49 -7.39
CA ILE A 257 2.85 5.67 -6.28
C ILE A 257 3.95 4.63 -6.44
N ASP A 258 5.14 5.09 -6.79
CA ASP A 258 6.34 4.28 -6.84
C ASP A 258 7.09 4.45 -5.52
N ALA A 259 7.45 3.34 -4.89
CA ALA A 259 8.31 3.32 -3.72
C ALA A 259 9.53 2.44 -4.02
N VAL A 260 10.71 2.90 -3.64
CA VAL A 260 11.95 2.15 -3.72
C VAL A 260 12.59 2.15 -2.35
N SER A 261 13.18 1.03 -1.99
CA SER A 261 13.99 0.90 -0.78
C SER A 261 15.31 0.30 -1.18
N MET A 262 16.40 0.95 -0.79
CA MET A 262 17.71 0.32 -0.77
C MET A 262 17.81 -0.61 0.45
N ALA A 263 18.53 -1.72 0.29
CA ALA A 263 18.87 -2.56 1.42
C ALA A 263 19.75 -1.78 2.41
N GLY A 264 19.54 -2.01 3.71
CA GLY A 264 20.42 -1.48 4.74
C GLY A 264 21.81 -2.14 4.72
N GLU A 265 22.66 -1.79 5.70
CA GLU A 265 24.00 -2.38 5.83
C GLU A 265 23.95 -3.90 6.09
N THR A 266 22.87 -4.37 6.72
CA THR A 266 22.63 -5.80 6.94
C THR A 266 21.72 -6.32 5.83
N SER A 267 22.28 -7.09 4.90
CA SER A 267 21.46 -7.72 3.87
C SER A 267 20.54 -8.77 4.48
N LEU A 268 19.32 -8.88 3.96
CA LEU A 268 18.38 -9.91 4.40
C LEU A 268 18.96 -11.33 4.15
N GLU A 269 19.83 -11.50 3.16
CA GLU A 269 20.50 -12.79 2.93
C GLU A 269 21.45 -13.18 4.06
N SER A 270 22.04 -12.19 4.75
CA SER A 270 22.87 -12.46 5.95
C SER A 270 22.05 -13.06 7.11
N LEU A 271 20.73 -12.81 7.11
CA LEU A 271 19.75 -13.45 7.98
C LEU A 271 19.12 -14.70 7.36
N GLY A 272 19.70 -15.24 6.28
CA GLY A 272 19.18 -16.44 5.62
C GLY A 272 17.92 -16.21 4.77
N PHE A 273 17.48 -14.97 4.56
CA PHE A 273 16.42 -14.67 3.59
C PHE A 273 17.01 -14.64 2.18
N ASN A 274 16.88 -15.74 1.46
CA ASN A 274 17.27 -15.78 0.06
C ASN A 274 16.16 -15.18 -0.83
N LEU A 275 16.09 -13.85 -0.90
CA LEU A 275 15.16 -13.16 -1.82
C LEU A 275 15.59 -13.30 -3.29
N GLY A 276 16.85 -13.65 -3.56
CA GLY A 276 17.35 -13.90 -4.91
C GLY A 276 16.71 -15.10 -5.60
N GLY A 277 15.96 -15.94 -4.88
CA GLY A 277 15.14 -17.00 -5.47
C GLY A 277 13.84 -16.52 -6.10
N LEU A 278 13.39 -15.30 -5.80
CA LEU A 278 12.15 -14.76 -6.35
C LEU A 278 12.39 -14.28 -7.79
N THR A 279 11.80 -14.98 -8.74
CA THR A 279 11.86 -14.63 -10.16
C THR A 279 10.73 -13.66 -10.53
N PRO A 280 10.84 -12.92 -11.64
CA PRO A 280 9.71 -12.20 -12.21
C PRO A 280 8.57 -13.18 -12.53
N VAL A 281 7.32 -12.74 -12.33
CA VAL A 281 6.12 -13.45 -12.79
C VAL A 281 6.07 -13.49 -14.31
N ASP A 282 5.55 -14.57 -14.88
CA ASP A 282 5.16 -14.64 -16.29
C ASP A 282 3.75 -14.06 -16.46
N PRO A 283 3.58 -12.90 -17.12
CA PRO A 283 2.25 -12.33 -17.35
C PRO A 283 1.30 -13.26 -18.11
N ALA A 284 1.82 -14.24 -18.88
CA ALA A 284 1.00 -15.22 -19.58
C ALA A 284 0.29 -16.20 -18.62
N PHE A 285 0.77 -16.38 -17.38
CA PHE A 285 0.11 -17.23 -16.39
C PHE A 285 -1.26 -16.69 -15.95
N ALA A 286 -1.54 -15.40 -16.17
CA ALA A 286 -2.87 -14.82 -15.94
C ALA A 286 -3.98 -15.52 -16.75
N ALA A 287 -3.64 -16.20 -17.85
CA ALA A 287 -4.56 -17.04 -18.61
C ALA A 287 -5.09 -18.26 -17.81
N SER A 288 -4.42 -18.64 -16.72
CA SER A 288 -4.80 -19.75 -15.83
C SER A 288 -5.63 -19.30 -14.63
N ILE A 289 -5.87 -18.00 -14.47
CA ILE A 289 -6.67 -17.41 -13.39
C ILE A 289 -8.06 -17.09 -13.96
N PRO A 290 -9.18 -17.39 -13.29
CA PRO A 290 -10.51 -17.08 -13.82
C PRO A 290 -10.67 -15.61 -14.27
N ALA A 291 -11.29 -15.39 -15.44
CA ALA A 291 -11.49 -14.04 -15.99
C ALA A 291 -12.29 -13.09 -15.09
N ASP A 292 -13.13 -13.63 -14.21
CA ASP A 292 -13.97 -12.90 -13.27
C ASP A 292 -13.31 -12.72 -11.88
N ALA A 293 -12.05 -13.12 -11.71
CA ALA A 293 -11.34 -12.92 -10.46
C ALA A 293 -11.23 -11.43 -10.09
N SER A 294 -11.79 -11.09 -8.93
CA SER A 294 -11.92 -9.73 -8.41
C SER A 294 -10.77 -9.33 -7.49
N LEU A 295 -10.12 -10.31 -6.84
CA LEU A 295 -8.91 -10.17 -6.04
C LEU A 295 -7.93 -11.23 -6.48
N VAL A 296 -6.69 -10.85 -6.76
CA VAL A 296 -5.64 -11.75 -7.22
C VAL A 296 -4.31 -11.38 -6.57
N THR A 297 -3.61 -12.37 -6.05
CA THR A 297 -2.19 -12.30 -5.71
C THR A 297 -1.48 -13.31 -6.60
N HIS A 298 -0.72 -12.83 -7.58
CA HIS A 298 0.08 -13.61 -8.53
C HIS A 298 1.56 -13.42 -8.20
N ALA A 299 2.28 -14.50 -7.97
CA ALA A 299 3.71 -14.48 -7.68
C ALA A 299 4.39 -15.68 -8.37
N ALA A 300 5.72 -15.68 -8.37
CA ALA A 300 6.52 -16.75 -8.96
C ALA A 300 7.29 -17.54 -7.90
N ASN A 301 7.68 -18.75 -8.28
CA ASN A 301 8.55 -19.65 -7.54
C ASN A 301 8.08 -19.88 -6.08
N PRO A 302 6.95 -20.58 -5.86
CA PRO A 302 6.46 -20.93 -4.52
C PRO A 302 7.52 -21.61 -3.65
N ARG A 303 8.46 -22.36 -4.23
CA ARG A 303 9.60 -22.94 -3.52
C ARG A 303 10.48 -21.87 -2.88
N ALA A 304 10.82 -20.80 -3.59
CA ALA A 304 11.61 -19.71 -3.00
C ALA A 304 10.89 -19.05 -1.82
N LEU A 305 9.56 -18.92 -1.87
CA LEU A 305 8.77 -18.43 -0.73
C LEU A 305 8.82 -19.41 0.45
N TYR A 306 8.69 -20.72 0.19
CA TYR A 306 8.89 -21.75 1.22
C TYR A 306 10.28 -21.64 1.86
N ASP A 307 11.33 -21.59 1.05
CA ASP A 307 12.71 -21.47 1.51
C ASP A 307 12.92 -20.19 2.35
N ALA A 308 12.32 -19.06 1.95
CA ALA A 308 12.37 -17.80 2.69
C ALA A 308 11.65 -17.90 4.04
N VAL A 309 10.46 -18.51 4.09
CA VAL A 309 9.71 -18.73 5.35
C VAL A 309 10.48 -19.64 6.29
N ILE A 310 11.06 -20.73 5.77
CA ILE A 310 11.90 -21.64 6.57
C ILE A 310 13.16 -20.92 7.07
N GLY A 311 13.81 -20.11 6.23
CA GLY A 311 14.95 -19.29 6.63
C GLY A 311 14.61 -18.34 7.78
N LEU A 312 13.48 -17.64 7.68
CA LEU A 312 13.00 -16.74 8.73
C LEU A 312 12.70 -17.48 10.03
N ALA A 313 11.99 -18.61 9.94
CA ALA A 313 11.66 -19.42 11.10
C ALA A 313 12.92 -19.99 11.77
N ARG A 314 13.97 -20.32 10.99
CA ARG A 314 15.26 -20.77 11.50
C ARG A 314 15.99 -19.68 12.29
N VAL A 315 16.00 -18.45 11.79
CA VAL A 315 16.65 -17.31 12.48
C VAL A 315 15.85 -16.87 13.72
N SER A 316 14.53 -16.99 13.68
CA SER A 316 13.66 -16.63 14.80
C SER A 316 13.56 -17.74 15.86
N ALA A 317 14.01 -18.96 15.55
CA ALA A 317 13.92 -20.07 16.47
C ALA A 317 14.86 -19.85 17.67
N PRO A 318 14.37 -19.97 18.93
CA PRO A 318 15.23 -19.87 20.10
C PRO A 318 16.26 -21.00 20.18
N ASN A 319 15.98 -22.13 19.49
CA ASN A 319 16.86 -23.28 19.39
C ASN A 319 16.85 -23.84 17.96
N ALA A 320 17.95 -23.65 17.24
CA ALA A 320 18.10 -24.12 15.87
C ALA A 320 18.01 -25.66 15.74
N GLU A 321 18.52 -26.43 16.71
CA GLU A 321 18.49 -27.90 16.66
C GLU A 321 17.06 -28.44 16.81
N GLU A 322 16.27 -27.84 17.71
CA GLU A 322 14.86 -28.18 17.88
C GLU A 322 14.04 -27.83 16.64
N PHE A 323 14.33 -26.68 16.01
CA PHE A 323 13.70 -26.29 14.76
C PHE A 323 13.97 -27.30 13.63
N GLU A 324 15.24 -27.72 13.43
CA GLU A 324 15.58 -28.74 12.44
C GLU A 324 14.88 -30.08 12.71
N LYS A 325 14.77 -30.47 13.98
CA LYS A 325 14.02 -31.67 14.37
C LYS A 325 12.54 -31.56 14.04
N ASN A 326 11.94 -30.37 14.22
CA ASN A 326 10.54 -30.13 13.88
C ASN A 326 10.31 -30.15 12.36
N LEU A 327 11.25 -29.62 11.56
CA LEU A 327 11.19 -29.72 10.10
C LEU A 327 11.24 -31.19 9.63
N GLN A 328 12.15 -31.99 10.20
CA GLN A 328 12.20 -33.43 9.90
C GLN A 328 10.91 -34.16 10.28
N GLN A 329 10.23 -33.73 11.36
CA GLN A 329 8.93 -34.27 11.73
C GLN A 329 7.84 -33.89 10.73
N ILE A 330 7.86 -32.66 10.20
CA ILE A 330 6.95 -32.22 9.14
C ILE A 330 7.18 -33.03 7.87
N GLU A 331 8.43 -33.20 7.43
CA GLU A 331 8.77 -34.04 6.28
C GLU A 331 8.29 -35.49 6.48
N PHE A 332 8.54 -36.06 7.65
CA PHE A 332 8.06 -37.39 7.99
C PHE A 332 6.54 -37.48 7.97
N ALA A 333 5.84 -36.46 8.47
CA ALA A 333 4.39 -36.39 8.47
C ALA A 333 3.84 -36.27 7.05
N VAL A 334 4.37 -35.36 6.22
CA VAL A 334 4.00 -35.20 4.81
C VAL A 334 4.16 -36.53 4.09
N ARG A 335 5.30 -37.19 4.24
CA ARG A 335 5.53 -38.51 3.65
C ARG A 335 4.60 -39.57 4.21
N GLY A 336 4.34 -39.57 5.51
CA GLY A 336 3.43 -40.50 6.15
C GLY A 336 1.99 -40.39 5.65
N PHE A 337 1.54 -39.17 5.37
CA PHE A 337 0.17 -38.90 4.91
C PHE A 337 0.00 -39.03 3.40
N THR A 338 0.95 -38.54 2.62
CA THR A 338 0.84 -38.47 1.15
C THR A 338 1.56 -39.62 0.45
N GLY A 339 2.55 -40.23 1.11
CA GLY A 339 3.49 -41.16 0.49
C GLY A 339 4.53 -40.49 -0.42
N LEU A 340 4.60 -39.15 -0.41
CA LEU A 340 5.50 -38.35 -1.24
C LEU A 340 6.60 -37.72 -0.40
N GLU A 341 7.80 -37.62 -0.96
CA GLU A 341 8.92 -36.89 -0.34
C GLU A 341 8.76 -35.39 -0.61
N LEU A 342 8.80 -34.56 0.43
CA LEU A 342 8.52 -33.12 0.33
C LEU A 342 9.45 -32.42 -0.69
N GLU A 343 10.76 -32.66 -0.59
CA GLU A 343 11.73 -32.03 -1.49
C GLU A 343 11.67 -32.57 -2.93
N GLU A 344 11.65 -33.90 -3.08
CA GLU A 344 11.79 -34.54 -4.39
C GLU A 344 10.48 -34.55 -5.17
N ASP A 345 9.34 -34.82 -4.52
CA ASP A 345 8.07 -35.03 -5.21
C ASP A 345 7.17 -33.78 -5.22
N ILE A 346 7.35 -32.86 -4.26
CA ILE A 346 6.50 -31.67 -4.11
C ILE A 346 7.26 -30.39 -4.48
N LEU A 347 8.31 -30.03 -3.74
CA LEU A 347 9.00 -28.75 -3.92
C LEU A 347 9.80 -28.66 -5.23
N SER A 348 10.20 -29.80 -5.81
CA SER A 348 11.04 -29.82 -7.02
C SER A 348 10.41 -29.19 -8.27
N TRP A 349 9.07 -29.15 -8.35
CA TRP A 349 8.33 -28.56 -9.47
C TRP A 349 7.59 -27.26 -9.11
N LEU A 350 7.65 -26.82 -7.85
CA LEU A 350 7.05 -25.56 -7.39
C LEU A 350 7.93 -24.34 -7.70
N ASN A 351 8.53 -24.32 -8.89
CA ASN A 351 9.41 -23.26 -9.37
C ASN A 351 8.78 -22.38 -10.47
N GLY A 352 7.53 -22.68 -10.86
CA GLY A 352 6.75 -21.86 -11.80
C GLY A 352 5.92 -20.78 -11.10
N ASP A 353 4.94 -20.25 -11.81
CA ASP A 353 4.03 -19.21 -11.29
C ASP A 353 2.91 -19.79 -10.42
N PHE A 354 2.34 -18.97 -9.53
CA PHE A 354 1.13 -19.31 -8.80
C PHE A 354 0.26 -18.08 -8.56
N ALA A 355 -1.03 -18.31 -8.36
CA ALA A 355 -1.96 -17.26 -7.97
C ALA A 355 -2.95 -17.75 -6.92
N VAL A 356 -3.20 -16.89 -5.93
CA VAL A 356 -4.36 -16.98 -5.04
C VAL A 356 -5.37 -15.97 -5.52
N PHE A 357 -6.62 -16.37 -5.66
CA PHE A 357 -7.66 -15.49 -6.17
C PHE A 357 -8.98 -15.64 -5.44
N VAL A 358 -9.78 -14.59 -5.52
CA VAL A 358 -11.17 -14.54 -5.08
C VAL A 358 -12.00 -13.96 -6.21
N THR A 359 -13.06 -14.65 -6.57
CA THR A 359 -14.11 -14.19 -7.49
C THR A 359 -15.33 -13.85 -6.68
N ILE A 360 -15.92 -12.69 -6.93
CA ILE A 360 -17.13 -12.25 -6.24
C ILE A 360 -18.27 -12.10 -7.24
N ASN A 361 -19.38 -12.76 -6.95
CA ASN A 361 -20.62 -12.60 -7.68
C ASN A 361 -21.56 -11.65 -6.93
N ASN A 362 -21.46 -10.37 -7.24
CA ASN A 362 -22.28 -9.32 -6.64
C ASN A 362 -23.78 -9.53 -6.89
N ASP A 363 -24.17 -10.10 -8.03
CA ASP A 363 -25.58 -10.39 -8.32
C ASP A 363 -26.12 -11.48 -7.38
N THR A 364 -25.34 -12.54 -7.14
CA THR A 364 -25.70 -13.58 -6.16
C THR A 364 -25.82 -13.01 -4.76
N ILE A 365 -24.91 -12.12 -4.35
CA ILE A 365 -24.97 -11.45 -3.03
C ILE A 365 -26.24 -10.60 -2.93
N GLN A 366 -26.55 -9.78 -3.93
CA GLN A 366 -27.74 -8.92 -3.92
C GLN A 366 -29.03 -9.74 -3.92
N GLN A 367 -29.09 -10.84 -4.67
CA GLN A 367 -30.22 -11.76 -4.66
C GLN A 367 -30.40 -12.41 -3.27
N ALA A 368 -29.31 -12.85 -2.64
CA ALA A 368 -29.33 -13.41 -1.29
C ALA A 368 -29.91 -12.40 -0.29
N ILE A 369 -29.42 -11.15 -0.31
CA ILE A 369 -29.90 -10.08 0.56
C ILE A 369 -31.39 -9.81 0.33
N GLN A 370 -31.84 -9.70 -0.92
CA GLN A 370 -33.24 -9.45 -1.25
C GLN A 370 -34.17 -10.57 -0.77
N GLN A 371 -33.75 -11.83 -0.91
CA GLN A 371 -34.50 -13.00 -0.42
C GLN A 371 -34.61 -12.97 1.12
N THR A 372 -33.50 -12.69 1.82
CA THR A 372 -33.50 -12.57 3.28
C THR A 372 -34.42 -11.44 3.74
N MET A 373 -34.37 -10.27 3.10
CA MET A 373 -35.27 -9.14 3.42
C MET A 373 -36.74 -9.46 3.16
N ALA A 374 -37.03 -10.33 2.20
CA ALA A 374 -38.38 -10.82 1.91
C ALA A 374 -38.87 -11.92 2.88
N GLY A 375 -38.04 -12.32 3.85
CA GLY A 375 -38.34 -13.42 4.77
C GLY A 375 -38.39 -14.78 4.08
N GLN A 376 -37.77 -14.89 2.89
CA GLN A 376 -37.64 -16.14 2.17
C GLN A 376 -36.31 -16.81 2.56
N PRO A 377 -36.29 -18.15 2.76
CA PRO A 377 -35.03 -18.87 2.90
C PRO A 377 -34.18 -18.61 1.65
N SER A 378 -32.91 -18.24 1.83
CA SER A 378 -32.01 -18.01 0.72
C SER A 378 -31.80 -19.31 -0.04
N LEU A 379 -32.27 -19.37 -1.29
CA LEU A 379 -32.06 -20.52 -2.20
C LEU A 379 -30.80 -20.29 -3.01
N VAL A 380 -29.70 -19.98 -2.33
CA VAL A 380 -28.43 -19.69 -2.99
C VAL A 380 -27.74 -21.02 -3.24
N ASP A 381 -28.06 -21.61 -4.40
CA ASP A 381 -27.49 -22.90 -4.85
C ASP A 381 -26.00 -22.76 -5.26
N THR A 382 -25.46 -21.53 -5.30
CA THR A 382 -24.09 -21.23 -5.72
C THR A 382 -23.40 -20.32 -4.72
N LEU A 383 -22.16 -20.60 -4.36
CA LEU A 383 -21.42 -19.71 -3.46
C LEU A 383 -21.32 -18.30 -4.06
N PRO A 384 -21.60 -17.23 -3.30
CA PRO A 384 -21.42 -15.86 -3.77
C PRO A 384 -19.95 -15.48 -3.95
N VAL A 385 -19.05 -16.28 -3.35
CA VAL A 385 -17.61 -16.08 -3.36
C VAL A 385 -16.96 -17.40 -3.76
N GLU A 386 -16.19 -17.38 -4.84
CA GLU A 386 -15.35 -18.49 -5.26
C GLU A 386 -13.90 -18.15 -4.90
N VAL A 387 -13.19 -19.07 -4.28
CA VAL A 387 -11.78 -18.91 -3.92
C VAL A 387 -10.95 -20.01 -4.56
N GLY A 388 -9.67 -19.73 -4.82
CA GLY A 388 -8.76 -20.76 -5.29
C GLY A 388 -7.29 -20.39 -5.21
N LEU A 389 -6.48 -21.43 -5.22
CA LEU A 389 -5.05 -21.45 -5.48
C LEU A 389 -4.84 -22.19 -6.79
N VAL A 390 -4.11 -21.58 -7.72
CA VAL A 390 -3.63 -22.21 -8.94
C VAL A 390 -2.11 -22.10 -8.99
N VAL A 391 -1.43 -23.18 -9.33
CA VAL A 391 0.03 -23.26 -9.42
C VAL A 391 0.40 -23.86 -10.77
N GLU A 392 1.39 -23.29 -11.44
CA GLU A 392 1.96 -23.86 -12.65
C GLU A 392 2.59 -25.23 -12.37
N ALA A 393 2.15 -26.23 -13.12
CA ALA A 393 2.67 -27.59 -13.00
C ALA A 393 3.88 -27.78 -13.93
N THR A 394 5.07 -27.35 -13.49
CA THR A 394 6.31 -27.54 -14.28
C THR A 394 6.68 -29.02 -14.45
N ASP A 395 6.16 -29.90 -13.58
CA ASP A 395 6.13 -31.36 -13.73
C ASP A 395 4.69 -31.86 -13.49
N ALA A 396 3.96 -32.05 -14.58
CA ALA A 396 2.56 -32.49 -14.53
C ALA A 396 2.37 -33.85 -13.82
N ALA A 397 3.32 -34.77 -13.96
CA ALA A 397 3.20 -36.10 -13.35
C ALA A 397 3.29 -36.01 -11.82
N LYS A 398 4.20 -35.18 -11.30
CA LYS A 398 4.31 -34.92 -9.86
C LYS A 398 3.12 -34.13 -9.31
N ALA A 399 2.65 -33.13 -10.04
CA ALA A 399 1.44 -32.39 -9.68
C ALA A 399 0.20 -33.30 -9.57
N GLN A 400 0.03 -34.21 -10.52
CA GLN A 400 -1.04 -35.23 -10.48
C GLN A 400 -0.87 -36.23 -9.34
N ALA A 401 0.36 -36.68 -9.09
CA ALA A 401 0.67 -37.56 -7.96
C ALA A 401 0.33 -36.89 -6.63
N LEU A 402 0.66 -35.60 -6.46
CA LEU A 402 0.29 -34.81 -5.29
C LEU A 402 -1.22 -34.70 -5.12
N SER A 403 -1.96 -34.33 -6.18
CA SER A 403 -3.43 -34.27 -6.13
C SER A 403 -4.05 -35.60 -5.66
N ALA A 404 -3.62 -36.71 -6.26
CA ALA A 404 -4.12 -38.05 -5.91
C ALA A 404 -3.74 -38.46 -4.48
N ALA A 405 -2.53 -38.10 -4.02
CA ALA A 405 -2.06 -38.38 -2.67
C ALA A 405 -2.85 -37.59 -1.61
N LEU A 406 -3.07 -36.29 -1.84
CA LEU A 406 -3.90 -35.45 -0.99
C LEU A 406 -5.33 -35.97 -0.92
N GLY A 407 -5.90 -36.40 -2.05
CA GLY A 407 -7.24 -36.98 -2.07
C GLY A 407 -7.39 -38.23 -1.22
N LYS A 408 -6.40 -39.14 -1.28
CA LYS A 408 -6.37 -40.33 -0.42
C LYS A 408 -6.22 -39.97 1.05
N ALA A 409 -5.34 -39.02 1.38
CA ALA A 409 -5.12 -38.57 2.74
C ALA A 409 -6.40 -37.95 3.32
N LEU A 410 -7.03 -37.02 2.60
CA LEU A 410 -8.29 -36.40 3.01
C LEU A 410 -9.39 -37.44 3.22
N ALA A 411 -9.57 -38.37 2.28
CA ALA A 411 -10.57 -39.43 2.40
C ALA A 411 -10.32 -40.37 3.58
N GLN A 412 -9.09 -40.47 4.10
CA GLN A 412 -8.77 -41.22 5.31
C GLN A 412 -9.09 -40.41 6.58
N PHE A 413 -8.82 -39.10 6.57
CA PHE A 413 -9.04 -38.22 7.72
C PHE A 413 -10.51 -37.92 7.96
N THR A 414 -11.30 -37.75 6.90
CA THR A 414 -12.70 -37.34 7.03
C THR A 414 -13.65 -38.52 7.26
N GLN A 415 -13.16 -39.76 7.39
CA GLN A 415 -14.03 -40.93 7.62
C GLN A 415 -14.84 -40.86 8.92
N GLN A 416 -14.40 -40.03 9.87
CA GLN A 416 -15.06 -39.85 11.16
C GLN A 416 -15.95 -38.61 11.21
N GLU A 417 -15.94 -37.76 10.18
CA GLU A 417 -16.68 -36.51 10.13
C GLU A 417 -17.97 -36.71 9.34
N GLU A 418 -19.14 -36.63 9.99
CA GLU A 418 -20.43 -36.91 9.34
C GLU A 418 -20.82 -35.88 8.28
N ASP A 419 -20.32 -34.64 8.40
CA ASP A 419 -20.66 -33.51 7.52
C ASP A 419 -19.62 -33.22 6.44
N VAL A 420 -18.58 -34.07 6.32
CA VAL A 420 -17.52 -33.90 5.34
C VAL A 420 -17.38 -35.16 4.49
N THR A 421 -17.60 -35.01 3.19
CA THR A 421 -17.46 -36.11 2.22
C THR A 421 -16.31 -35.83 1.27
N VAL A 422 -15.58 -36.90 0.93
CA VAL A 422 -14.51 -36.84 -0.07
C VAL A 422 -14.88 -37.80 -1.20
N SER A 423 -15.05 -37.27 -2.40
CA SER A 423 -15.32 -38.04 -3.62
C SER A 423 -14.17 -37.90 -4.61
N GLN A 424 -14.02 -38.91 -5.48
CA GLN A 424 -13.21 -38.83 -6.69
C GLN A 424 -14.16 -38.62 -7.86
N GLU A 425 -13.92 -37.58 -8.65
CA GLU A 425 -14.78 -37.17 -9.77
C GLU A 425 -13.94 -36.85 -11.01
N GLN A 426 -14.60 -36.65 -12.15
CA GLN A 426 -13.97 -36.08 -13.33
C GLN A 426 -14.54 -34.71 -13.65
N ILE A 427 -13.65 -33.71 -13.75
CA ILE A 427 -13.98 -32.35 -14.14
C ILE A 427 -13.10 -31.98 -15.34
N ALA A 428 -13.71 -31.56 -16.44
CA ALA A 428 -13.00 -31.27 -17.70
C ALA A 428 -12.09 -32.42 -18.20
N GLY A 429 -12.46 -33.68 -17.91
CA GLY A 429 -11.67 -34.86 -18.26
C GLY A 429 -10.45 -35.11 -17.36
N VAL A 430 -10.29 -34.35 -16.28
CA VAL A 430 -9.25 -34.51 -15.26
C VAL A 430 -9.82 -35.24 -14.05
N ASP A 431 -9.13 -36.26 -13.57
CA ASP A 431 -9.47 -36.91 -12.30
C ASP A 431 -9.15 -35.94 -11.15
N VAL A 432 -10.18 -35.62 -10.35
CA VAL A 432 -10.09 -34.66 -9.25
C VAL A 432 -10.61 -35.26 -7.95
N THR A 433 -10.11 -34.75 -6.85
CA THR A 433 -10.70 -34.96 -5.53
C THR A 433 -11.65 -33.82 -5.23
N VAL A 434 -12.88 -34.12 -4.82
CA VAL A 434 -13.81 -33.12 -4.29
C VAL A 434 -14.03 -33.37 -2.81
N LEU A 435 -13.75 -32.36 -2.00
CA LEU A 435 -14.10 -32.26 -0.60
C LEU A 435 -15.39 -31.44 -0.49
N SER A 436 -16.50 -32.09 -0.17
CA SER A 436 -17.78 -31.44 0.08
C SER A 436 -18.05 -31.34 1.57
N ALA A 437 -18.25 -30.13 2.05
CA ALA A 437 -18.61 -29.83 3.43
C ALA A 437 -19.82 -28.90 3.48
N LYS A 438 -20.49 -28.84 4.64
CA LYS A 438 -21.51 -27.82 4.91
C LYS A 438 -20.92 -26.74 5.82
N ALA A 439 -20.81 -25.53 5.31
CA ALA A 439 -20.41 -24.37 6.11
C ALA A 439 -21.66 -23.79 6.79
N GLU A 440 -21.81 -24.03 8.10
CA GLU A 440 -22.83 -23.38 8.90
C GLU A 440 -22.48 -21.90 9.11
N MET A 441 -23.26 -21.01 8.51
CA MET A 441 -23.10 -19.56 8.64
C MET A 441 -24.03 -18.97 9.70
N ALA A 442 -25.18 -19.61 9.93
CA ALA A 442 -26.18 -19.22 10.92
C ALA A 442 -27.01 -20.46 11.34
N PRO A 443 -27.78 -20.42 12.46
CA PRO A 443 -28.51 -21.57 13.00
C PRO A 443 -29.48 -22.31 12.06
N ASP A 444 -29.78 -21.78 10.87
CA ASP A 444 -30.60 -22.43 9.85
C ASP A 444 -30.03 -22.22 8.43
N MET A 445 -28.76 -21.84 8.32
CA MET A 445 -28.10 -21.53 7.04
C MET A 445 -26.78 -22.31 6.93
N ALA A 446 -26.85 -23.41 6.18
CA ALA A 446 -25.69 -24.20 5.78
C ALA A 446 -25.44 -24.00 4.28
N LEU A 447 -24.25 -23.51 3.92
CA LEU A 447 -23.85 -23.38 2.52
C LEU A 447 -23.03 -24.62 2.13
N PRO A 448 -23.37 -25.30 1.01
CA PRO A 448 -22.51 -26.34 0.48
C PRO A 448 -21.19 -25.71 0.00
N LEU A 449 -20.09 -26.21 0.53
CA LEU A 449 -18.74 -25.84 0.15
C LEU A 449 -18.07 -27.04 -0.51
N ASP A 450 -17.86 -26.95 -1.81
CA ASP A 450 -17.11 -27.95 -2.58
C ASP A 450 -15.73 -27.39 -2.92
N VAL A 451 -14.69 -27.97 -2.31
CA VAL A 451 -13.29 -27.69 -2.62
C VAL A 451 -12.76 -28.81 -3.50
N VAL A 452 -12.25 -28.45 -4.67
CA VAL A 452 -11.69 -29.36 -5.67
C VAL A 452 -10.17 -29.27 -5.64
N ILE A 453 -9.52 -30.42 -5.58
CA ILE A 453 -8.08 -30.60 -5.73
C ILE A 453 -7.85 -31.38 -7.02
N GLY A 454 -7.13 -30.79 -7.96
CA GLY A 454 -6.92 -31.35 -9.29
C GLY A 454 -5.60 -30.93 -9.91
N ALA A 455 -5.14 -31.64 -10.94
CA ALA A 455 -4.00 -31.23 -11.73
C ALA A 455 -4.09 -31.74 -13.17
N ASN A 456 -3.74 -30.89 -14.14
CA ASN A 456 -3.61 -31.25 -15.55
C ASN A 456 -2.15 -31.08 -16.02
N ASP A 457 -1.92 -31.01 -17.32
CA ASP A 457 -0.60 -30.82 -17.94
C ASP A 457 -0.02 -29.42 -17.76
N ARG A 458 -0.81 -28.46 -17.26
CA ARG A 458 -0.43 -27.04 -17.12
C ARG A 458 -0.46 -26.55 -15.68
N VAL A 459 -1.42 -26.99 -14.89
CA VAL A 459 -1.68 -26.43 -13.56
C VAL A 459 -2.07 -27.49 -12.53
N PHE A 460 -1.70 -27.21 -11.28
CA PHE A 460 -2.26 -27.78 -10.07
C PHE A 460 -3.24 -26.77 -9.45
N VAL A 461 -4.42 -27.22 -9.03
CA VAL A 461 -5.48 -26.35 -8.50
C VAL A 461 -6.03 -26.88 -7.18
N ILE A 462 -6.22 -25.97 -6.23
CA ILE A 462 -7.06 -26.15 -5.04
C ILE A 462 -8.06 -25.00 -5.03
N ALA A 463 -9.28 -25.24 -5.48
CA ALA A 463 -10.25 -24.17 -5.64
C ALA A 463 -11.67 -24.67 -5.42
N THR A 464 -12.58 -23.73 -5.18
CA THR A 464 -14.02 -23.97 -5.26
C THR A 464 -14.42 -24.60 -6.59
N ARG A 465 -15.43 -25.48 -6.58
CA ARG A 465 -15.77 -26.34 -7.73
C ARG A 465 -15.91 -25.60 -9.05
N LYS A 466 -16.62 -24.47 -9.06
CA LYS A 466 -16.85 -23.68 -10.29
C LYS A 466 -15.53 -23.12 -10.82
N ALA A 467 -14.71 -22.55 -9.94
CA ALA A 467 -13.40 -22.01 -10.31
C ALA A 467 -12.44 -23.10 -10.81
N ALA A 468 -12.36 -24.24 -10.11
CA ALA A 468 -11.54 -25.37 -10.54
C ALA A 468 -11.96 -25.91 -11.92
N ALA A 469 -13.27 -26.02 -12.18
CA ALA A 469 -13.76 -26.44 -13.48
C ALA A 469 -13.35 -25.48 -14.60
N ALA A 470 -13.52 -24.17 -14.39
CA ALA A 470 -13.10 -23.16 -15.37
C ALA A 470 -11.59 -23.21 -15.68
N ILE A 471 -10.76 -23.37 -14.64
CA ILE A 471 -9.31 -23.48 -14.77
C ILE A 471 -8.91 -24.75 -15.53
N LEU A 472 -9.45 -25.90 -15.14
CA LEU A 472 -9.09 -27.19 -15.74
C LEU A 472 -9.61 -27.33 -17.18
N GLU A 473 -10.73 -26.70 -17.52
CA GLU A 473 -11.26 -26.63 -18.89
C GLU A 473 -10.45 -25.69 -19.80
N GLY A 474 -9.66 -24.79 -19.22
CA GLY A 474 -8.97 -23.74 -19.97
C GLY A 474 -9.93 -22.66 -20.47
N ALA A 475 -10.92 -22.30 -19.66
CA ALA A 475 -11.79 -21.15 -19.91
C ALA A 475 -10.96 -19.86 -20.06
N PRO A 476 -11.50 -18.78 -20.66
CA PRO A 476 -10.81 -17.50 -20.73
C PRO A 476 -10.31 -17.05 -19.35
N GLY A 477 -9.04 -16.66 -19.28
CA GLY A 477 -8.41 -16.25 -18.03
C GLY A 477 -8.49 -14.76 -17.75
N LEU A 478 -7.83 -14.32 -16.69
CA LEU A 478 -7.75 -12.93 -16.26
C LEU A 478 -7.13 -12.02 -17.32
N ASP A 479 -6.23 -12.56 -18.15
CA ASP A 479 -5.66 -11.90 -19.33
C ASP A 479 -6.70 -11.54 -20.40
N SER A 480 -7.90 -12.12 -20.36
CA SER A 480 -9.03 -11.74 -21.22
C SER A 480 -9.88 -10.61 -20.64
N ALA A 481 -9.73 -10.29 -19.34
CA ALA A 481 -10.52 -9.29 -18.66
C ALA A 481 -10.06 -7.87 -19.03
N PRO A 482 -10.93 -7.01 -19.59
CA PRO A 482 -10.54 -5.65 -20.02
C PRO A 482 -9.97 -4.78 -18.89
N ALA A 483 -10.53 -4.89 -17.68
CA ALA A 483 -10.07 -4.14 -16.52
C ALA A 483 -8.65 -4.55 -16.09
N PHE A 484 -8.36 -5.85 -16.08
CA PHE A 484 -7.02 -6.34 -15.82
C PHE A 484 -6.04 -5.91 -16.93
N ASN A 485 -6.41 -6.06 -18.20
CA ASN A 485 -5.57 -5.64 -19.33
C ASN A 485 -5.22 -4.16 -19.32
N GLN A 486 -6.10 -3.32 -18.79
CA GLN A 486 -5.79 -1.91 -18.56
C GLN A 486 -4.80 -1.74 -17.42
N ALA A 487 -5.04 -2.38 -16.27
CA ALA A 487 -4.18 -2.28 -15.09
C ALA A 487 -2.78 -2.88 -15.33
N ALA A 488 -2.70 -3.98 -16.08
CA ALA A 488 -1.48 -4.71 -16.40
C ALA A 488 -0.43 -3.85 -17.14
N ARG A 489 -0.86 -2.78 -17.84
CA ARG A 489 0.04 -1.84 -18.54
C ARG A 489 0.95 -1.06 -17.60
N TYR A 490 0.57 -0.96 -16.33
CA TYR A 490 1.30 -0.18 -15.34
C TYR A 490 2.18 -1.01 -14.42
N LEU A 491 2.11 -2.34 -14.50
CA LEU A 491 2.93 -3.23 -13.68
C LEU A 491 4.42 -2.97 -13.91
N LEU A 492 5.22 -3.23 -12.88
CA LEU A 492 6.67 -3.22 -13.02
C LEU A 492 7.09 -4.29 -14.05
N PRO A 493 8.02 -4.00 -14.98
CA PRO A 493 8.41 -4.94 -16.03
C PRO A 493 8.94 -6.29 -15.54
N ASN A 494 9.61 -6.31 -14.38
CA ASN A 494 10.13 -7.52 -13.75
C ASN A 494 9.46 -7.77 -12.40
N ALA A 495 8.15 -7.56 -12.31
CA ALA A 495 7.43 -7.77 -11.06
C ALA A 495 7.61 -9.22 -10.56
N SER A 496 8.10 -9.42 -9.35
CA SER A 496 8.16 -10.72 -8.65
C SER A 496 6.83 -11.10 -8.00
N SER A 497 5.98 -10.11 -7.75
CA SER A 497 4.59 -10.32 -7.31
C SER A 497 3.69 -9.22 -7.84
N VAL A 498 2.43 -9.58 -8.10
CA VAL A 498 1.36 -8.71 -8.59
C VAL A 498 0.12 -8.96 -7.75
N TRP A 499 -0.41 -7.90 -7.17
CA TRP A 499 -1.70 -7.86 -6.51
C TRP A 499 -2.63 -7.07 -7.40
N TYR A 500 -3.80 -7.61 -7.67
CA TYR A 500 -4.84 -6.96 -8.47
C TYR A 500 -6.17 -7.00 -7.73
N MET A 501 -6.90 -5.90 -7.80
CA MET A 501 -8.26 -5.80 -7.31
C MET A 501 -9.10 -4.99 -8.30
N ASP A 502 -10.28 -5.49 -8.66
CA ASP A 502 -11.26 -4.75 -9.46
C ASP A 502 -12.31 -4.06 -8.57
N SER A 503 -13.23 -3.31 -9.19
CA SER A 503 -14.35 -2.67 -8.48
C SER A 503 -15.28 -3.64 -7.73
N ASN A 504 -15.41 -4.89 -8.17
CA ASN A 504 -16.21 -5.88 -7.43
C ASN A 504 -15.48 -6.30 -6.15
N GLY A 505 -14.16 -6.52 -6.24
CA GLY A 505 -13.29 -6.87 -5.12
C GLY A 505 -13.31 -5.82 -4.02
N PHE A 506 -13.27 -4.54 -4.39
CA PHE A 506 -13.46 -3.44 -3.44
C PHE A 506 -14.80 -3.61 -2.71
N SER A 507 -15.93 -3.65 -3.43
CA SER A 507 -17.25 -3.75 -2.80
C SER A 507 -17.42 -4.92 -1.81
N SER A 508 -16.77 -6.05 -2.09
CA SER A 508 -16.96 -7.30 -1.37
C SER A 508 -16.03 -7.52 -0.20
N VAL A 509 -14.76 -7.12 -0.26
CA VAL A 509 -13.88 -7.15 0.93
C VAL A 509 -14.62 -6.46 2.07
N PHE A 510 -15.26 -5.34 1.79
CA PHE A 510 -15.98 -4.56 2.79
C PHE A 510 -17.29 -5.22 3.27
N THR A 511 -18.04 -5.84 2.37
CA THR A 511 -19.25 -6.58 2.75
C THR A 511 -18.88 -7.79 3.62
N ILE A 512 -17.83 -8.53 3.26
CA ILE A 512 -17.35 -9.70 4.00
C ILE A 512 -16.73 -9.28 5.33
N THR A 513 -15.86 -8.26 5.37
CA THR A 513 -15.29 -7.79 6.65
C THR A 513 -16.39 -7.28 7.58
N THR A 514 -17.43 -6.61 7.06
CA THR A 514 -18.59 -6.23 7.87
C THR A 514 -19.33 -7.45 8.43
N LEU A 515 -19.60 -8.47 7.61
CA LEU A 515 -20.29 -9.69 8.06
C LEU A 515 -19.44 -10.50 9.06
N VAL A 516 -18.12 -10.53 8.87
CA VAL A 516 -17.16 -11.20 9.77
C VAL A 516 -16.99 -10.43 11.09
N ILE A 517 -16.93 -9.09 11.06
CA ILE A 517 -16.87 -8.24 12.26
C ILE A 517 -18.20 -8.25 13.03
N LEU A 518 -19.33 -8.35 12.33
CA LEU A 518 -20.65 -8.50 12.98
C LEU A 518 -20.92 -9.93 13.48
N GLY A 519 -20.04 -10.89 13.19
CA GLY A 519 -20.09 -12.25 13.68
C GLY A 519 -19.56 -12.35 15.13
N PRO A 520 -20.36 -12.76 16.13
CA PRO A 520 -19.94 -12.79 17.54
C PRO A 520 -18.74 -13.72 17.85
N SER A 521 -18.35 -14.64 16.96
CA SER A 521 -17.47 -15.76 17.30
C SER A 521 -15.98 -15.45 17.27
N ILE A 522 -15.48 -14.60 16.37
CA ILE A 522 -14.02 -14.35 16.24
C ILE A 522 -13.53 -13.29 17.24
N GLN A 523 -14.35 -12.26 17.47
CA GLN A 523 -14.02 -11.21 18.43
C GLN A 523 -14.02 -11.76 19.87
N ASN A 524 -14.91 -12.69 20.20
CA ASN A 524 -14.91 -13.38 21.50
C ASN A 524 -13.62 -14.19 21.74
N VAL A 525 -13.02 -14.78 20.70
CA VAL A 525 -11.75 -15.54 20.84
C VAL A 525 -10.56 -14.59 21.04
N PHE A 526 -10.49 -13.47 20.32
CA PHE A 526 -9.45 -12.47 20.53
C PHE A 526 -9.59 -11.75 21.87
N ASP A 527 -10.82 -11.42 22.29
CA ASP A 527 -11.10 -10.79 23.59
C ASP A 527 -10.77 -11.74 24.75
N GLU A 528 -10.97 -13.06 24.61
CA GLU A 528 -10.62 -14.06 25.63
C GLU A 528 -9.10 -14.29 25.72
N ILE A 529 -8.37 -14.19 24.59
CA ILE A 529 -6.90 -14.22 24.57
C ILE A 529 -6.31 -12.95 25.20
N VAL A 530 -6.83 -11.77 24.87
CA VAL A 530 -6.37 -10.49 25.43
C VAL A 530 -6.73 -10.38 26.92
N ALA A 531 -7.95 -10.77 27.31
CA ALA A 531 -8.36 -10.80 28.72
C ALA A 531 -7.56 -11.81 29.56
N GLY A 532 -7.06 -12.90 28.95
CA GLY A 532 -6.16 -13.86 29.60
C GLY A 532 -4.75 -13.30 29.84
N LEU A 533 -4.31 -12.30 29.05
CA LEU A 533 -2.99 -11.69 29.15
C LEU A 533 -2.95 -10.46 30.08
N GLU A 534 -4.08 -9.79 30.32
CA GLU A 534 -4.17 -8.56 31.13
C GLU A 534 -4.58 -8.78 32.60
N SER A 535 -4.42 -9.97 33.18
CA SER A 535 -4.99 -10.31 34.50
C SER A 535 -4.40 -9.59 35.74
N GLU A 536 -3.53 -8.59 35.59
CA GLU A 536 -3.02 -7.80 36.70
C GLU A 536 -3.80 -6.48 36.90
N ALA A 537 -4.70 -6.51 37.89
CA ALA A 537 -5.26 -5.36 38.61
C ALA A 537 -6.17 -4.38 37.83
N VAL A 538 -7.15 -4.89 37.08
CA VAL A 538 -8.33 -4.08 36.73
C VAL A 538 -9.27 -4.04 37.95
N ALA A 539 -9.52 -2.84 38.49
CA ALA A 539 -10.52 -2.63 39.54
C ALA A 539 -11.87 -3.20 39.06
N THR A 540 -12.51 -4.04 39.87
CA THR A 540 -13.80 -4.66 39.54
C THR A 540 -14.86 -3.58 39.34
N LEU A 541 -15.20 -3.31 38.07
CA LEU A 541 -16.34 -2.48 37.71
C LEU A 541 -17.61 -3.15 38.23
N SER A 542 -18.61 -2.35 38.59
CA SER A 542 -19.93 -2.92 38.89
C SER A 542 -20.55 -3.52 37.61
N PRO A 543 -21.39 -4.57 37.69
CA PRO A 543 -22.03 -5.16 36.51
C PRO A 543 -22.78 -4.15 35.63
N ALA A 544 -23.31 -3.08 36.23
CA ALA A 544 -24.00 -2.00 35.50
C ALA A 544 -23.03 -1.08 34.74
N GLU A 545 -21.79 -0.91 35.22
CA GLU A 545 -20.74 -0.15 34.52
C GLU A 545 -20.13 -0.99 33.40
N GLU A 546 -19.94 -2.30 33.61
CA GLU A 546 -19.53 -3.21 32.54
C GLU A 546 -20.55 -3.24 31.41
N GLN A 547 -21.84 -3.33 31.73
CA GLN A 547 -22.89 -3.29 30.72
C GLN A 547 -22.91 -1.97 29.96
N ARG A 548 -22.82 -0.82 30.65
CA ARG A 548 -22.74 0.49 29.99
C ARG A 548 -21.49 0.63 29.12
N ARG A 549 -20.34 0.15 29.58
CA ARG A 549 -19.10 0.15 28.82
C ARG A 549 -19.21 -0.72 27.58
N ARG A 550 -19.85 -1.89 27.67
CA ARG A 550 -20.15 -2.75 26.51
C ARG A 550 -21.10 -2.08 25.52
N GLU A 551 -22.18 -1.47 25.99
CA GLU A 551 -23.12 -0.73 25.14
C GLU A 551 -22.44 0.47 24.45
N GLU A 552 -21.59 1.21 25.16
CA GLU A 552 -20.84 2.33 24.59
C GLU A 552 -19.78 1.87 23.59
N LEU A 553 -19.03 0.81 23.89
CA LEU A 553 -18.07 0.21 22.96
C LEU A 553 -18.78 -0.32 21.70
N GLN A 554 -19.92 -0.99 21.85
CA GLN A 554 -20.73 -1.44 20.72
C GLN A 554 -21.22 -0.27 19.87
N ARG A 555 -21.70 0.83 20.50
CA ARG A 555 -22.11 2.02 19.75
C ARG A 555 -20.92 2.68 19.04
N GLN A 556 -19.76 2.78 19.69
CA GLN A 556 -18.55 3.33 19.07
C GLN A 556 -18.04 2.46 17.93
N GLN A 557 -18.05 1.13 18.08
CA GLN A 557 -17.70 0.17 17.03
C GLN A 557 -18.69 0.27 15.86
N GLN A 558 -19.99 0.38 16.13
CA GLN A 558 -21.00 0.56 15.09
C GLN A 558 -20.82 1.90 14.36
N GLU A 559 -20.63 3.02 15.07
CA GLU A 559 -20.35 4.32 14.45
C GLU A 559 -19.05 4.31 13.63
N GLN A 560 -18.01 3.60 14.09
CA GLN A 560 -16.77 3.43 13.33
C GLN A 560 -16.96 2.54 12.10
N ALA A 561 -17.74 1.46 12.21
CA ALA A 561 -18.07 0.58 11.10
C ALA A 561 -18.87 1.33 10.03
N GLU A 562 -19.93 2.06 10.41
CA GLU A 562 -20.72 2.89 9.49
C GLU A 562 -19.86 3.95 8.79
N ARG A 563 -18.96 4.62 9.51
CA ARG A 563 -18.03 5.60 8.92
C ARG A 563 -17.04 4.97 7.96
N THR A 564 -16.46 3.85 8.36
CA THR A 564 -15.52 3.10 7.53
C THR A 564 -16.22 2.64 6.25
N GLN A 565 -17.42 2.08 6.36
CA GLN A 565 -18.26 1.72 5.22
C GLN A 565 -18.58 2.92 4.31
N ALA A 566 -18.89 4.09 4.86
CA ALA A 566 -19.16 5.28 4.04
C ALA A 566 -17.93 5.72 3.24
N VAL A 567 -16.74 5.72 3.84
CA VAL A 567 -15.47 6.04 3.15
C VAL A 567 -15.16 4.99 2.08
N LEU A 568 -15.42 3.72 2.35
CA LEU A 568 -15.10 2.61 1.45
C LEU A 568 -16.08 2.51 0.27
N ALA A 569 -17.38 2.69 0.52
CA ALA A 569 -18.39 2.81 -0.53
C ALA A 569 -18.11 4.03 -1.42
N PHE A 570 -17.66 5.12 -0.81
CA PHE A 570 -17.13 6.28 -1.51
C PHE A 570 -15.97 5.88 -2.42
N LEU A 571 -14.90 5.27 -1.89
CA LEU A 571 -13.74 4.80 -2.67
C LEU A 571 -14.13 3.86 -3.83
N ASN A 572 -15.06 2.93 -3.60
CA ASN A 572 -15.57 2.01 -4.62
C ASN A 572 -16.25 2.74 -5.79
N THR A 573 -16.84 3.91 -5.55
CA THR A 573 -17.46 4.73 -6.61
C THR A 573 -16.42 5.42 -7.50
N PHE A 574 -15.17 5.49 -7.07
CA PHE A 574 -14.09 6.14 -7.83
C PHE A 574 -13.13 5.18 -8.48
N MET A 575 -12.99 3.94 -8.03
CA MET A 575 -11.93 3.08 -8.54
C MET A 575 -12.48 2.01 -9.48
N THR A 576 -11.87 1.85 -10.65
CA THR A 576 -12.13 0.70 -11.53
C THR A 576 -11.28 -0.49 -11.13
N SER A 577 -10.04 -0.22 -10.74
CA SER A 577 -9.06 -1.23 -10.35
C SER A 577 -7.94 -0.63 -9.52
N ALA A 578 -7.27 -1.48 -8.76
CA ALA A 578 -6.02 -1.20 -8.08
C ALA A 578 -5.02 -2.33 -8.32
N THR A 579 -3.74 -1.99 -8.45
CA THR A 579 -2.66 -2.96 -8.53
C THR A 579 -1.49 -2.59 -7.64
N ILE A 580 -0.86 -3.59 -7.03
CA ILE A 580 0.46 -3.47 -6.40
C ILE A 580 1.39 -4.44 -7.09
N SER A 581 2.47 -3.97 -7.71
CA SER A 581 3.53 -4.83 -8.23
C SER A 581 4.82 -4.59 -7.48
N THR A 582 5.54 -5.65 -7.11
CA THR A 582 6.84 -5.58 -6.43
C THR A 582 7.93 -6.14 -7.33
N GLU A 583 9.11 -5.55 -7.34
CA GLU A 583 10.30 -6.02 -8.06
C GLU A 583 11.47 -6.09 -7.07
N ASN A 584 12.15 -7.24 -7.03
CA ASN A 584 13.39 -7.37 -6.26
C ASN A 584 14.56 -6.89 -7.10
N LEU A 585 15.44 -6.09 -6.50
CA LEU A 585 16.64 -5.54 -7.12
C LEU A 585 17.86 -6.07 -6.37
N ASP A 586 19.02 -6.15 -7.03
CA ASP A 586 20.27 -6.54 -6.36
C ASP A 586 20.61 -5.62 -5.17
N SER A 587 20.18 -4.36 -5.22
CA SER A 587 20.44 -3.34 -4.20
C SER A 587 19.25 -3.07 -3.27
N GLY A 588 18.13 -3.79 -3.40
CA GLY A 588 16.93 -3.53 -2.61
C GLY A 588 15.63 -3.99 -3.26
N ALA A 589 14.57 -3.19 -3.16
CA ALA A 589 13.27 -3.52 -3.74
C ALA A 589 12.56 -2.28 -4.28
N ARG A 590 11.66 -2.51 -5.23
CA ARG A 590 10.75 -1.51 -5.79
C ARG A 590 9.32 -2.00 -5.66
N VAL A 591 8.42 -1.09 -5.34
CA VAL A 591 6.98 -1.31 -5.24
C VAL A 591 6.30 -0.24 -6.08
N ARG A 592 5.31 -0.64 -6.88
CA ARG A 592 4.44 0.28 -7.59
C ARG A 592 3.00 -0.01 -7.21
N LEU A 593 2.34 0.97 -6.62
CA LEU A 593 0.89 1.00 -6.41
C LEU A 593 0.25 1.85 -7.50
N VAL A 594 -0.80 1.33 -8.14
CA VAL A 594 -1.59 2.05 -9.12
C VAL A 594 -3.05 2.01 -8.73
N LEU A 595 -3.67 3.18 -8.60
CA LEU A 595 -5.10 3.33 -8.38
C LEU A 595 -5.71 3.97 -9.63
N THR A 596 -6.60 3.24 -10.32
CA THR A 596 -7.23 3.74 -11.55
C THR A 596 -8.63 4.25 -11.28
N LEU A 597 -8.86 5.52 -11.60
CA LEU A 597 -10.15 6.16 -11.40
C LEU A 597 -11.16 5.80 -12.51
N ALA A 598 -12.42 5.64 -12.12
CA ALA A 598 -13.59 5.51 -12.98
C ALA A 598 -13.87 6.84 -13.70
N GLU A 599 -14.27 6.71 -14.97
CA GLU A 599 -14.62 7.85 -15.85
C GLU A 599 -15.81 8.69 -15.34
#